data_AF-A0A964X2A8-F1
#
_entry.id   AF-A0A964X2A8-F1
#
_cell.length_a   1.000
_cell.length_b   1.000
_cell.length_c   1.000
_cell.angle_alpha   90.00
_cell.angle_beta   90.00
_cell.angle_gamma   90.00
#
_symmetry.space_group_name_H-M   'P 1'
#
loop_
_entity.id
_entity.type
_entity.pdbx_description
1 polymer ?
#
loop_
_entity_poly.entity_id
_entity_poly.type
_entity_poly.pdbx_seq_one_letter_code
_entity_poly.pdbx_strand_id
1 'polypeptide(L)'
;QTEAEARSAAAATAADAAACAAELRALEGLVAADGPRRGAGAALSVPDGLEEAAAAALEDAAREPLAADGDAAGAGWHVLPPFDPPPRLPAGAVPLAEPIGAPPALARRLALTGLVPPEAAPRLWRHLGPGQALVTPDGALWRWDGLRRRPGGAAAAEAEALRRAARLEPCREAARRAGQRAQDARAAEADAARCLR
;
A
#
# COMPACT_ATOMS: atom_id res chain seq x y z
N GLN A 1 43.27 -3.82 14.40
CA GLN A 1 42.48 -3.60 13.16
C GLN A 1 43.28 -2.64 12.30
N THR A 2 43.67 -3.05 11.10
CA THR A 2 44.58 -2.27 10.24
C THR A 2 43.84 -1.16 9.48
N GLU A 3 44.52 -0.07 9.10
CA GLU A 3 43.94 1.00 8.28
C GLU A 3 43.28 0.46 6.99
N ALA A 4 43.88 -0.58 6.41
CA ALA A 4 43.37 -1.29 5.24
C ALA A 4 42.02 -1.97 5.50
N GLU A 5 41.83 -2.59 6.67
CA GLU A 5 40.55 -3.19 7.09
C GLU A 5 39.47 -2.11 7.27
N ALA A 6 39.81 -0.98 7.90
CA ALA A 6 38.89 0.14 8.10
C ALA A 6 38.46 0.77 6.77
N ARG A 7 39.40 0.97 5.84
CA ARG A 7 39.13 1.44 4.47
C ARG A 7 38.24 0.46 3.69
N SER A 8 38.51 -0.84 3.79
CA SER A 8 37.70 -1.87 3.12
C SER A 8 36.27 -1.90 3.65
N ALA A 9 36.07 -1.81 4.97
CA ALA A 9 34.75 -1.74 5.57
C ALA A 9 33.97 -0.45 5.20
N ALA A 10 34.65 0.70 5.15
CA ALA A 10 34.07 1.96 4.69
C ALA A 10 33.66 1.88 3.21
N ALA A 11 34.48 1.27 2.36
CA ALA A 11 34.15 1.06 0.95
C ALA A 11 32.93 0.15 0.76
N ALA A 12 32.83 -0.95 1.52
CA ALA A 12 31.70 -1.88 1.46
C ALA A 12 30.39 -1.21 1.88
N THR A 13 30.38 -0.52 3.04
CA THR A 13 29.17 0.17 3.53
C THR A 13 28.76 1.35 2.62
N ALA A 14 29.72 2.04 2.00
CA ALA A 14 29.43 3.07 1.00
C ALA A 14 28.80 2.49 -0.27
N ALA A 15 29.25 1.31 -0.73
CA ALA A 15 28.64 0.61 -1.86
C ALA A 15 27.19 0.19 -1.55
N ASP A 16 26.95 -0.37 -0.36
CA ASP A 16 25.59 -0.73 0.10
C ASP A 16 24.66 0.49 0.16
N ALA A 17 25.14 1.61 0.72
CA ALA A 17 24.37 2.85 0.79
C ALA A 17 24.04 3.40 -0.61
N ALA A 18 24.98 3.31 -1.55
CA ALA A 18 24.75 3.70 -2.94
C ALA A 18 23.70 2.81 -3.62
N ALA A 19 23.73 1.50 -3.37
CA ALA A 19 22.75 0.54 -3.88
C ALA A 19 21.34 0.83 -3.35
N CYS A 20 21.17 0.98 -2.03
CA CYS A 20 19.86 1.31 -1.44
C CYS A 20 19.33 2.68 -1.93
N ALA A 21 20.21 3.68 -2.08
CA ALA A 21 19.80 4.98 -2.61
C ALA A 21 19.38 4.90 -4.10
N ALA A 22 20.02 4.02 -4.89
CA ALA A 22 19.63 3.79 -6.28
C ALA A 22 18.27 3.08 -6.36
N GLU A 23 18.03 2.07 -5.53
CA GLU A 23 16.74 1.39 -5.42
C GLU A 23 15.62 2.36 -5.03
N LEU A 24 15.85 3.19 -4.01
CA LEU A 24 14.89 4.20 -3.58
C LEU A 24 14.53 5.17 -4.72
N ARG A 25 15.54 5.72 -5.41
CA ARG A 25 15.29 6.62 -6.54
C ARG A 25 14.53 5.95 -7.68
N ALA A 26 14.82 4.68 -7.96
CA ALA A 26 14.11 3.91 -8.98
C ALA A 26 12.63 3.71 -8.58
N LEU A 27 12.38 3.34 -7.32
CA LEU A 27 11.02 3.16 -6.80
C LEU A 27 10.25 4.48 -6.74
N GLU A 28 10.88 5.57 -6.30
CA GLU A 28 10.29 6.92 -6.33
C GLU A 28 9.94 7.34 -7.76
N GLY A 29 10.80 7.01 -8.74
CA GLY A 29 10.52 7.21 -10.16
C GLY A 29 9.31 6.42 -10.66
N LEU A 30 9.17 5.14 -10.28
CA LEU A 30 8.02 4.32 -10.64
C LEU A 30 6.73 4.83 -10.00
N VAL A 31 6.77 5.18 -8.70
CA VAL A 31 5.62 5.75 -7.99
C VAL A 31 5.23 7.11 -8.58
N ALA A 32 6.19 7.92 -9.05
CA ALA A 32 5.90 9.16 -9.77
C ALA A 32 5.35 8.91 -11.18
N ALA A 33 5.79 7.85 -11.86
CA ALA A 33 5.31 7.44 -13.19
C ALA A 33 3.88 6.88 -13.17
N ASP A 34 3.45 6.31 -12.04
CA ASP A 34 2.03 6.01 -11.76
C ASP A 34 1.14 7.28 -11.77
N GLY A 35 1.77 8.45 -11.86
CA GLY A 35 1.16 9.78 -11.77
C GLY A 35 1.24 10.33 -10.36
N PRO A 36 0.89 11.62 -10.13
CA PRO A 36 0.58 12.06 -8.77
C PRO A 36 -0.48 11.10 -8.28
N ARG A 37 -0.23 10.34 -7.22
CA ARG A 37 -1.12 9.35 -6.63
C ARG A 37 -2.58 9.87 -6.76
N ARG A 38 -3.31 9.45 -7.81
CA ARG A 38 -4.57 10.10 -8.22
C ARG A 38 -5.69 9.36 -7.57
N GLY A 39 -6.66 10.11 -7.09
CA GLY A 39 -7.83 9.51 -6.50
C GLY A 39 -7.66 9.09 -5.04
N ALA A 40 -8.64 8.38 -4.54
CA ALA A 40 -8.68 7.94 -3.16
C ALA A 40 -7.76 6.75 -2.86
N GLY A 41 -7.39 5.94 -3.87
CA GLY A 41 -6.46 4.81 -3.73
C GLY A 41 -5.09 5.23 -3.20
N ALA A 42 -4.69 6.45 -3.56
CA ALA A 42 -3.47 7.08 -3.08
C ALA A 42 -3.35 7.20 -1.56
N ALA A 43 -4.48 7.45 -0.91
CA ALA A 43 -4.59 7.69 0.52
C ALA A 43 -4.77 6.40 1.32
N LEU A 44 -4.72 5.24 0.67
CA LEU A 44 -4.79 3.95 1.33
C LEU A 44 -3.43 3.56 1.91
N SER A 45 -3.49 2.98 3.10
CA SER A 45 -2.42 2.19 3.71
C SER A 45 -2.88 0.74 3.69
N VAL A 46 -2.34 -0.03 2.75
CA VAL A 46 -2.73 -1.44 2.52
C VAL A 46 -1.62 -2.34 3.04
N PRO A 47 -1.94 -3.32 3.91
CA PRO A 47 -0.96 -4.34 4.32
C PRO A 47 -0.49 -5.20 3.15
N ASP A 48 0.75 -5.69 3.25
CA ASP A 48 1.33 -6.61 2.29
C ASP A 48 0.39 -7.80 2.00
N GLY A 49 0.13 -8.06 0.72
CA GLY A 49 -0.69 -9.18 0.27
C GLY A 49 -2.19 -8.89 0.18
N LEU A 50 -2.64 -7.66 0.49
CA LEU A 50 -4.04 -7.23 0.33
C LEU A 50 -4.24 -6.20 -0.79
N GLU A 51 -3.21 -5.91 -1.59
CA GLU A 51 -3.27 -4.87 -2.62
C GLU A 51 -4.26 -5.23 -3.73
N GLU A 52 -4.34 -6.50 -4.12
CA GLU A 52 -5.33 -6.98 -5.10
C GLU A 52 -6.75 -6.89 -4.53
N ALA A 53 -6.93 -7.22 -3.26
CA ALA A 53 -8.21 -7.10 -2.58
C ALA A 53 -8.68 -5.63 -2.53
N ALA A 54 -7.78 -4.72 -2.16
CA ALA A 54 -8.04 -3.28 -2.09
C ALA A 54 -8.39 -2.71 -3.48
N ALA A 55 -7.59 -3.03 -4.49
CA ALA A 55 -7.83 -2.59 -5.86
C ALA A 55 -9.13 -3.17 -6.43
N ALA A 56 -9.43 -4.44 -6.16
CA ALA A 56 -10.66 -5.08 -6.60
C ALA A 56 -11.91 -4.50 -5.90
N ALA A 57 -11.79 -4.09 -4.64
CA ALA A 57 -12.89 -3.52 -3.87
C ALA A 57 -13.31 -2.12 -4.34
N LEU A 58 -12.34 -1.31 -4.77
CA LEU A 58 -12.58 0.05 -5.24
C LEU A 58 -12.77 0.15 -6.75
N GLU A 59 -12.26 -0.82 -7.52
CA GLU A 59 -12.30 -0.81 -8.99
C GLU A 59 -11.79 0.54 -9.54
N ASP A 60 -12.46 1.08 -10.58
CA ASP A 60 -12.13 2.40 -11.14
C ASP A 60 -12.33 3.54 -10.15
N ALA A 61 -13.16 3.35 -9.11
CA ALA A 61 -13.43 4.38 -8.13
C ALA A 61 -12.20 4.67 -7.24
N ALA A 62 -11.17 3.82 -7.24
CA ALA A 62 -9.87 4.13 -6.63
C ALA A 62 -9.23 5.39 -7.25
N ARG A 63 -9.50 5.66 -8.54
CA ARG A 63 -8.93 6.77 -9.32
C ARG A 63 -9.66 8.10 -9.12
N GLU A 64 -10.87 8.06 -8.55
CA GLU A 64 -11.66 9.26 -8.28
C GLU A 64 -11.09 10.05 -7.09
N PRO A 65 -10.95 11.39 -7.19
CA PRO A 65 -10.33 12.23 -6.16
C PRO A 65 -11.09 12.17 -4.83
N LEU A 66 -10.41 12.52 -3.75
CA LEU A 66 -11.09 12.96 -2.52
C LEU A 66 -11.64 14.37 -2.78
N ALA A 67 -12.90 14.59 -2.42
CA ALA A 67 -13.48 15.93 -2.50
C ALA A 67 -12.77 16.88 -1.52
N ALA A 68 -12.66 18.16 -1.89
CA ALA A 68 -12.08 19.16 -1.00
C ALA A 68 -13.00 19.42 0.20
N ASP A 69 -12.42 19.71 1.36
CA ASP A 69 -13.18 19.98 2.57
C ASP A 69 -14.15 21.16 2.37
N GLY A 70 -15.44 20.93 2.61
CA GLY A 70 -16.49 21.93 2.46
C GLY A 70 -17.01 22.13 1.04
N ASP A 71 -16.46 21.45 0.03
CA ASP A 71 -16.97 21.47 -1.34
C ASP A 71 -17.98 20.34 -1.58
N ALA A 72 -19.22 20.55 -1.13
CA ALA A 72 -20.29 19.55 -1.28
C ALA A 72 -20.73 19.32 -2.75
N ALA A 73 -20.36 20.20 -3.68
CA ALA A 73 -20.71 20.10 -5.09
C ALA A 73 -19.56 19.54 -5.96
N GLY A 74 -18.37 19.39 -5.39
CA GLY A 74 -17.19 18.85 -6.06
C GLY A 74 -17.34 17.39 -6.47
N ALA A 75 -16.68 17.00 -7.55
CA ALA A 75 -16.59 15.60 -7.96
C ALA A 75 -15.67 14.80 -7.03
N GLY A 76 -15.95 13.50 -6.85
CA GLY A 76 -15.10 12.58 -6.12
C GLY A 76 -15.75 11.98 -4.86
N TRP A 77 -14.91 11.50 -3.96
CA TRP A 77 -15.31 10.88 -2.70
C TRP A 77 -15.55 11.92 -1.62
N HIS A 78 -16.77 11.91 -1.10
CA HIS A 78 -17.20 12.77 0.00
C HIS A 78 -17.20 12.02 1.32
N VAL A 79 -16.90 12.73 2.40
CA VAL A 79 -17.13 12.20 3.75
C VAL A 79 -18.64 12.18 3.99
N LEU A 80 -19.18 10.99 4.24
CA LEU A 80 -20.57 10.79 4.61
C LEU A 80 -20.66 10.27 6.04
N PRO A 81 -21.76 10.54 6.77
CA PRO A 81 -22.00 9.93 8.06
C PRO A 81 -21.90 8.39 7.96
N PRO A 82 -21.37 7.74 9.02
CA PRO A 82 -21.31 6.29 9.08
C PRO A 82 -22.72 5.70 9.00
N PHE A 83 -22.80 4.44 8.59
CA PHE A 83 -24.06 3.71 8.66
C PHE A 83 -24.50 3.52 10.12
N ASP A 84 -25.79 3.71 10.37
CA ASP A 84 -26.41 3.42 11.66
C ASP A 84 -27.72 2.64 11.43
N PRO A 85 -27.79 1.35 11.81
CA PRO A 85 -26.69 0.55 12.38
C PRO A 85 -25.60 0.24 11.34
N PRO A 86 -24.37 -0.12 11.77
CA PRO A 86 -23.32 -0.58 10.87
C PRO A 86 -23.79 -1.75 9.97
N PRO A 87 -23.36 -1.81 8.70
CA PRO A 87 -23.76 -2.88 7.81
C PRO A 87 -23.24 -4.22 8.33
N ARG A 88 -24.08 -5.25 8.28
CA ARG A 88 -23.69 -6.62 8.65
C ARG A 88 -23.30 -7.38 7.39
N LEU A 89 -22.04 -7.78 7.32
CA LEU A 89 -21.56 -8.71 6.30
C LEU A 89 -22.00 -10.15 6.63
N PRO A 90 -22.04 -11.06 5.63
CA PRO A 90 -22.29 -12.47 5.89
C PRO A 90 -21.32 -13.05 6.92
N ALA A 91 -21.81 -13.95 7.77
CA ALA A 91 -20.98 -14.61 8.77
C ALA A 91 -19.77 -15.30 8.11
N GLY A 92 -18.56 -15.01 8.59
CA GLY A 92 -17.30 -15.49 8.02
C GLY A 92 -16.62 -14.53 7.05
N ALA A 93 -17.24 -13.38 6.73
CA ALA A 93 -16.58 -12.27 6.04
C ALA A 93 -16.07 -11.23 7.05
N VAL A 94 -14.82 -10.81 6.88
CA VAL A 94 -14.19 -9.75 7.68
C VAL A 94 -14.34 -8.43 6.94
N PRO A 95 -14.86 -7.35 7.53
CA PRO A 95 -14.90 -6.05 6.87
C PRO A 95 -13.51 -5.63 6.38
N LEU A 96 -13.40 -5.27 5.10
CA LEU A 96 -12.13 -4.87 4.48
C LEU A 96 -11.57 -3.59 5.12
N ALA A 97 -12.43 -2.79 5.77
CA ALA A 97 -12.05 -1.62 6.55
C ALA A 97 -11.20 -1.93 7.80
N GLU A 98 -11.19 -3.18 8.29
CA GLU A 98 -10.40 -3.56 9.47
C GLU A 98 -8.89 -3.62 9.18
N PRO A 99 -8.40 -4.34 8.15
CA PRO A 99 -6.97 -4.40 7.85
C PRO A 99 -6.43 -3.20 7.06
N ILE A 100 -7.29 -2.41 6.38
CA ILE A 100 -6.86 -1.32 5.50
C ILE A 100 -7.05 0.04 6.16
N GLY A 101 -5.97 0.81 6.27
CA GLY A 101 -6.05 2.22 6.62
C GLY A 101 -6.57 3.04 5.44
N ALA A 102 -7.64 3.79 5.63
CA ALA A 102 -8.27 4.57 4.56
C ALA A 102 -8.82 5.92 5.06
N PRO A 103 -8.94 6.93 4.19
CA PRO A 103 -9.58 8.19 4.53
C PRO A 103 -11.07 7.99 4.88
N PRO A 104 -11.67 8.83 5.74
CA PRO A 104 -13.08 8.71 6.14
C PRO A 104 -14.07 8.66 4.98
N ALA A 105 -13.76 9.30 3.85
CA ALA A 105 -14.58 9.28 2.64
C ALA A 105 -14.77 7.87 2.04
N LEU A 106 -13.84 6.94 2.28
CA LEU A 106 -13.93 5.56 1.83
C LEU A 106 -14.57 4.60 2.85
N ALA A 107 -14.80 5.05 4.09
CA ALA A 107 -15.23 4.19 5.19
C ALA A 107 -16.50 3.38 4.86
N ARG A 108 -17.50 4.01 4.25
CA ARG A 108 -18.75 3.33 3.87
C ARG A 108 -18.55 2.25 2.81
N ARG A 109 -17.69 2.49 1.83
CA ARG A 109 -17.41 1.51 0.76
C ARG A 109 -16.70 0.29 1.35
N LEU A 110 -15.66 0.52 2.15
CA LEU A 110 -14.89 -0.55 2.77
C LEU A 110 -15.70 -1.35 3.80
N ALA A 111 -16.63 -0.72 4.52
CA ALA A 111 -17.53 -1.40 5.46
C ALA A 111 -18.53 -2.34 4.77
N LEU A 112 -18.85 -2.11 3.49
CA LEU A 112 -19.72 -2.97 2.68
C LEU A 112 -18.97 -4.07 1.93
N THR A 113 -17.64 -4.08 2.01
CA THR A 113 -16.80 -5.09 1.35
C THR A 113 -16.24 -6.05 2.39
N GLY A 114 -16.50 -7.34 2.22
CA GLY A 114 -15.97 -8.39 3.08
C GLY A 114 -14.76 -9.09 2.46
N LEU A 115 -13.66 -9.17 3.19
CA LEU A 115 -12.53 -10.04 2.89
C LEU A 115 -12.86 -11.47 3.32
N VAL A 116 -12.68 -12.43 2.41
CA VAL A 116 -12.97 -13.85 2.63
C VAL A 116 -11.90 -14.76 2.00
N PRO A 117 -11.72 -15.99 2.51
CA PRO A 117 -10.97 -17.02 1.78
C PRO A 117 -11.62 -17.34 0.42
N PRO A 118 -10.83 -17.64 -0.63
CA PRO A 118 -11.35 -17.94 -1.98
C PRO A 118 -12.42 -19.03 -2.03
N GLU A 119 -12.26 -20.08 -1.22
CA GLU A 119 -13.17 -21.21 -1.12
C GLU A 119 -14.51 -20.86 -0.44
N ALA A 120 -14.53 -19.81 0.40
CA ALA A 120 -15.73 -19.38 1.10
C ALA A 120 -16.62 -18.47 0.24
N ALA A 121 -16.02 -17.68 -0.66
CA ALA A 121 -16.71 -16.65 -1.42
C ALA A 121 -17.95 -17.15 -2.19
N PRO A 122 -17.92 -18.28 -2.95
CA PRO A 122 -19.10 -18.77 -3.67
C PRO A 122 -20.28 -19.13 -2.75
N ARG A 123 -20.00 -19.69 -1.56
CA ARG A 123 -21.04 -20.03 -0.58
C ARG A 123 -21.64 -18.79 0.07
N LEU A 124 -20.82 -17.78 0.34
CA LEU A 124 -21.25 -16.55 1.01
C LEU A 124 -21.96 -15.58 0.07
N TRP A 125 -21.67 -15.63 -1.23
CA TRP A 125 -22.18 -14.70 -2.24
C TRP A 125 -23.71 -14.50 -2.18
N ARG A 126 -24.49 -15.58 -2.08
CA ARG A 126 -25.96 -15.52 -2.04
C ARG A 126 -26.56 -14.79 -0.83
N HIS A 127 -25.74 -14.48 0.18
CA HIS A 127 -26.17 -13.79 1.39
C HIS A 127 -25.78 -12.30 1.39
N LEU A 128 -25.16 -11.81 0.30
CA LEU A 128 -24.86 -10.39 0.17
C LEU A 128 -26.15 -9.57 0.11
N GLY A 129 -26.22 -8.53 0.94
CA GLY A 129 -27.24 -7.48 0.84
C GLY A 129 -26.90 -6.44 -0.23
N PRO A 130 -27.86 -5.56 -0.59
CA PRO A 130 -27.64 -4.50 -1.57
C PRO A 130 -26.42 -3.63 -1.23
N GLY A 131 -25.59 -3.37 -2.24
CA GLY A 131 -24.37 -2.57 -2.12
C GLY A 131 -23.15 -3.34 -1.57
N GLN A 132 -23.32 -4.58 -1.08
CA GLN A 132 -22.21 -5.34 -0.53
C GLN A 132 -21.39 -6.07 -1.60
N ALA A 133 -20.14 -6.39 -1.24
CA ALA A 133 -19.25 -7.21 -2.05
C ALA A 133 -18.40 -8.13 -1.16
N LEU A 134 -17.90 -9.21 -1.75
CA LEU A 134 -16.82 -10.02 -1.19
C LEU A 134 -15.59 -9.87 -2.07
N VAL A 135 -14.43 -9.78 -1.43
CA VAL A 135 -13.13 -9.87 -2.09
C VAL A 135 -12.27 -10.93 -1.43
N THR A 136 -11.37 -11.52 -2.21
CA THR A 136 -10.33 -12.42 -1.71
C THR A 136 -8.98 -11.70 -1.69
N PRO A 137 -7.99 -12.19 -0.94
CA PRO A 137 -6.64 -11.58 -0.91
C PRO A 137 -6.01 -11.42 -2.30
N ASP A 138 -6.27 -12.34 -3.22
CA ASP A 138 -5.81 -12.31 -4.61
C ASP A 138 -6.68 -11.45 -5.55
N GLY A 139 -7.70 -10.76 -5.03
CA GLY A 139 -8.51 -9.79 -5.77
C GLY A 139 -9.63 -10.37 -6.62
N ALA A 140 -10.08 -11.59 -6.37
CA ALA A 140 -11.37 -12.03 -6.90
C ALA A 140 -12.50 -11.22 -6.23
N LEU A 141 -13.53 -10.86 -6.99
CA LEU A 141 -14.62 -9.99 -6.53
C LEU A 141 -15.97 -10.66 -6.80
N TRP A 142 -16.86 -10.59 -5.83
CA TRP A 142 -18.28 -10.97 -5.95
C TRP A 142 -19.13 -9.81 -5.43
N ARG A 143 -20.06 -9.31 -6.24
CA ARG A 143 -20.98 -8.23 -5.86
C ARG A 143 -22.39 -8.75 -5.68
N TRP A 144 -23.14 -8.07 -4.83
CA TRP A 144 -24.53 -8.39 -4.51
C TRP A 144 -25.46 -8.52 -5.74
N ASP A 145 -25.12 -7.83 -6.84
CA ASP A 145 -25.90 -7.78 -8.09
C ASP A 145 -25.63 -8.97 -9.04
N GLY A 146 -24.77 -9.91 -8.66
CA GLY A 146 -24.43 -11.06 -9.48
C GLY A 146 -23.18 -10.88 -10.34
N LEU A 147 -22.48 -9.74 -10.26
CA LEU A 147 -21.17 -9.60 -10.90
C LEU A 147 -20.12 -10.42 -10.16
N ARG A 148 -19.37 -11.25 -10.90
CA ARG A 148 -18.15 -11.91 -10.43
C ARG A 148 -16.97 -11.56 -11.33
N ARG A 149 -15.81 -11.27 -10.72
CA ARG A 149 -14.54 -11.12 -11.42
C ARG A 149 -13.49 -12.08 -10.86
N ARG A 150 -12.61 -12.52 -11.74
CA ARG A 150 -11.44 -13.33 -11.39
C ARG A 150 -10.28 -12.41 -10.95
N PRO A 151 -9.32 -12.93 -10.18
CA PRO A 151 -8.05 -12.27 -9.89
C PRO A 151 -7.35 -11.76 -11.15
N GLY A 152 -6.51 -10.72 -11.01
CA GLY A 152 -5.62 -10.25 -12.09
C GLY A 152 -6.33 -9.57 -13.28
N GLY A 153 -7.57 -9.10 -13.09
CA GLY A 153 -8.36 -8.40 -14.10
C GLY A 153 -8.07 -6.90 -14.20
N ALA A 154 -9.10 -6.10 -14.45
CA ALA A 154 -9.00 -4.64 -14.65
C ALA A 154 -8.32 -3.86 -13.50
N ALA A 155 -8.24 -4.45 -12.31
CA ALA A 155 -7.64 -3.86 -11.12
C ALA A 155 -6.12 -4.07 -10.99
N ALA A 156 -5.50 -4.90 -11.84
CA ALA A 156 -4.09 -5.30 -11.68
C ALA A 156 -3.11 -4.12 -11.69
N ALA A 157 -3.35 -3.11 -12.54
CA ALA A 157 -2.52 -1.91 -12.58
C ALA A 157 -2.60 -1.09 -11.29
N GLU A 158 -3.79 -1.01 -10.69
CA GLU A 158 -4.00 -0.31 -9.43
C GLU A 158 -3.40 -1.08 -8.25
N ALA A 159 -3.55 -2.41 -8.22
CA ALA A 159 -2.93 -3.27 -7.22
C ALA A 159 -1.40 -3.12 -7.22
N GLU A 160 -0.80 -3.06 -8.40
CA GLU A 160 0.64 -2.88 -8.53
C GLU A 160 1.08 -1.46 -8.10
N ALA A 161 0.30 -0.42 -8.37
CA ALA A 161 0.56 0.93 -7.87
C ALA A 161 0.49 0.97 -6.33
N LEU A 162 -0.50 0.29 -5.72
CA LEU A 162 -0.61 0.15 -4.26
C LEU A 162 0.60 -0.58 -3.67
N ARG A 163 1.08 -1.67 -4.30
CA ARG A 163 2.29 -2.38 -3.86
C ARG A 163 3.53 -1.49 -3.88
N ARG A 164 3.76 -0.77 -4.98
CA ARG A 164 4.90 0.17 -5.08
C ARG A 164 4.82 1.24 -4.02
N ALA A 165 3.62 1.77 -3.76
CA ALA A 165 3.39 2.77 -2.72
C ALA A 165 3.66 2.23 -1.31
N ALA A 166 3.21 1.01 -0.99
CA ALA A 166 3.44 0.36 0.30
C ALA A 166 4.94 0.08 0.54
N ARG A 167 5.67 -0.30 -0.51
CA ARG A 167 7.12 -0.56 -0.46
C ARG A 167 7.98 0.70 -0.31
N LEU A 168 7.44 1.88 -0.58
CA LEU A 168 8.22 3.12 -0.61
C LEU A 168 8.79 3.48 0.77
N GLU A 169 7.98 3.40 1.82
CA GLU A 169 8.41 3.78 3.18
C GLU A 169 9.46 2.80 3.75
N PRO A 170 9.28 1.46 3.66
CA PRO A 170 10.35 0.51 4.00
C PRO A 170 11.65 0.74 3.23
N CYS A 171 11.57 1.09 1.94
CA CYS A 171 12.73 1.37 1.10
C CYS A 171 13.46 2.66 1.54
N ARG A 172 12.72 3.73 1.87
CA ARG A 172 13.28 4.97 2.43
C ARG A 172 14.04 4.72 3.72
N GLU A 173 13.41 3.96 4.60
CA GLU A 173 13.99 3.61 5.89
C GLU A 173 15.24 2.72 5.73
N ALA A 174 15.24 1.78 4.77
CA ALA A 174 16.43 1.00 4.43
C ALA A 174 17.58 1.86 3.90
N ALA A 175 17.29 2.80 2.99
CA ALA A 175 18.27 3.75 2.47
C ALA A 175 18.84 4.67 3.56
N ARG A 176 17.98 5.17 4.47
CA ARG A 176 18.41 5.96 5.64
C ARG A 176 19.38 5.19 6.51
N ARG A 177 19.05 3.95 6.88
CA ARG A 177 19.93 3.09 7.69
C ARG A 177 21.26 2.77 7.01
N ALA A 178 21.24 2.47 5.71
CA ALA A 178 22.47 2.22 4.95
C ALA A 178 23.35 3.47 4.89
N GLY A 179 22.76 4.65 4.70
CA GLY A 179 23.46 5.93 4.75
C GLY A 179 24.13 6.19 6.09
N GLN A 180 23.43 5.93 7.21
CA GLN A 180 24.01 6.08 8.55
C GLN A 180 25.22 5.15 8.74
N ARG A 181 25.10 3.86 8.38
CA ARG A 181 26.22 2.90 8.49
C ARG A 181 27.44 3.34 7.67
N ALA A 182 27.22 3.91 6.48
CA ALA A 182 28.31 4.43 5.66
C ALA A 182 28.98 5.66 6.27
N GLN A 183 28.23 6.53 6.94
CA GLN A 183 28.80 7.67 7.68
C GLN A 183 29.63 7.22 8.87
N ASP A 184 29.11 6.27 9.66
CA ASP A 184 29.80 5.72 10.83
C ASP A 184 31.11 5.02 10.42
N ALA A 185 31.09 4.23 9.35
CA ALA A 185 32.28 3.54 8.84
C ALA A 185 33.35 4.52 8.30
N ARG A 186 32.93 5.61 7.65
CA ARG A 186 33.86 6.69 7.22
C ARG A 186 34.48 7.43 8.39
N ALA A 187 33.73 7.67 9.46
CA ALA A 187 34.27 8.27 10.67
C ALA A 187 35.33 7.36 11.31
N ALA A 188 35.05 6.07 11.41
CA ALA A 188 35.99 5.07 11.92
C ALA A 188 37.27 4.94 11.06
N GLU A 189 37.15 4.99 9.72
CA GLU A 189 38.32 5.04 8.83
C GLU A 189 39.18 6.29 9.12
N ALA A 190 38.55 7.46 9.25
CA ALA A 190 39.26 8.71 9.52
C ALA A 190 39.94 8.72 10.90
N ASP A 191 39.33 8.12 11.92
CA ASP A 191 39.92 7.93 13.24
C ASP A 191 41.13 6.97 13.19
N ALA A 192 40.99 5.83 12.51
CA ALA A 192 42.09 4.88 12.34
C ALA A 192 43.30 5.51 11.62
N ALA A 193 43.04 6.32 10.59
CA ALA A 193 44.08 7.06 9.88
C ALA A 193 44.74 8.15 10.74
N ARG A 194 44.04 8.72 11.74
CA ARG A 194 44.60 9.68 12.69
C ARG A 194 45.47 9.01 13.75
N CYS A 195 45.04 7.88 14.32
CA CYS A 195 45.80 7.19 15.38
C CYS A 195 47.13 6.58 14.91
N LEU A 196 47.33 6.43 13.60
CA LEU A 196 48.56 5.92 13.00
C LEU A 196 49.56 7.03 12.58
N ARG A 197 49.18 8.30 12.70
CA ARG A 197 50.07 9.46 12.49
C ARG A 197 50.62 9.96 13.82
#